data_AF-A0A8S1EIU3-F1
#
_entry.id   AF-A0A8S1EIU3-F1
#
_cell.length_a   1.000
_cell.length_b   1.000
_cell.length_c   1.000
_cell.angle_alpha   90.00
_cell.angle_beta   90.00
_cell.angle_gamma   90.00
#
_symmetry.space_group_name_H-M   'P 1'
#
loop_
_entity.id
_entity.type
_entity.pdbx_description
1 polymer ?
#
loop_
_entity_poly.entity_id
_entity_poly.type
_entity_poly.pdbx_seq_one_letter_code
_entity_poly.pdbx_strand_id
1 'polypeptide(L)'
;MRLPLLLPLAFFIPALCVYQAVTVKGIVNCRGQRQPGTFVQLYDEDSIFDDDDLLGSVIADHRGVFCVKGFTDEISIIEPYILIEHNCGYEGLNEKRTFTRAIPVEYIFEGKKAKHVYHMGDIELLTPDAPVQKYEKRMYIETSIDERIRQCIPVYVQYKRFYEKTVFESSKTAVELPVDKDMDEPVIEPTNGDSENVDEQITEHPVPINVDEKINTETEEERLQREEQRLEEEEKRLEEIRRLEEEKIRLEEVRRIEEEKKRIEELRRQEEENQRKELARREEERLREEERRAEEERRRIEEFKIQEERRKEQEEEHKKRLEEYYKREQERQESLRRREEELRKRMEEQGKTNAEIVAKPADPCVHYPIVSQNGQLSRSMEVRHEYIEDPCLRK
;
A
#
# COMPACT_ATOMS: atom_id res chain seq x y z
N MET A 1 59.21 7.33 12.78
CA MET A 1 58.65 7.65 11.44
C MET A 1 57.15 7.84 11.61
N ARG A 2 56.55 8.94 11.15
CA ARG A 2 55.09 9.15 11.23
C ARG A 2 54.45 8.69 9.93
N LEU A 3 53.60 7.67 10.00
CA LEU A 3 52.85 7.16 8.86
C LEU A 3 51.57 8.01 8.69
N PRO A 4 51.33 8.67 7.54
CA PRO A 4 50.09 9.41 7.33
C PRO A 4 48.94 8.43 7.11
N LEU A 5 47.92 8.51 7.96
CA LEU A 5 46.67 7.78 7.81
C LEU A 5 45.90 8.38 6.62
N LEU A 6 46.00 7.75 5.45
CA LEU A 6 45.13 8.08 4.31
C LEU A 6 43.71 7.62 4.65
N LEU A 7 42.82 8.58 4.95
CA LEU A 7 41.38 8.31 4.93
C LEU A 7 41.02 7.78 3.53
N PRO A 8 40.29 6.66 3.40
CA PRO A 8 39.67 6.33 2.14
C PRO A 8 38.67 7.44 1.83
N LEU A 9 38.91 8.19 0.76
CA LEU A 9 37.93 9.11 0.22
C LEU A 9 36.78 8.25 -0.30
N ALA A 10 35.76 8.04 0.54
CA ALA A 10 34.58 7.29 0.17
C ALA A 10 34.00 7.95 -1.09
N PHE A 11 34.08 7.23 -2.20
CA PHE A 11 33.60 7.69 -3.49
C PHE A 11 32.07 7.71 -3.39
N PHE A 12 31.54 8.84 -2.92
CA PHE A 12 30.12 9.13 -2.91
C PHE A 12 29.70 9.25 -4.38
N ILE A 13 29.45 8.11 -5.02
CA ILE A 13 28.77 8.05 -6.31
C ILE A 13 27.39 8.61 -6.00
N PRO A 14 27.01 9.80 -6.51
CA PRO A 14 25.63 10.23 -6.36
C PRO A 14 24.76 9.19 -7.06
N ALA A 15 23.77 8.66 -6.34
CA ALA A 15 22.69 7.91 -6.97
C ALA A 15 21.95 8.90 -7.87
N LEU A 16 22.32 8.92 -9.14
CA LEU A 16 21.70 9.77 -10.14
C LEU A 16 20.36 9.12 -10.51
N CYS A 17 19.27 9.63 -9.96
CA CYS A 17 17.94 9.32 -10.48
C CYS A 17 17.89 9.75 -11.95
N VAL A 18 17.39 8.86 -12.80
CA VAL A 18 17.31 9.02 -14.24
C VAL A 18 15.84 9.15 -14.62
N TYR A 19 15.49 10.28 -15.25
CA TYR A 19 14.16 10.42 -15.82
C TYR A 19 13.91 9.32 -16.84
N GLN A 20 12.80 8.61 -16.72
CA GLN A 20 12.37 7.59 -17.66
C GLN A 20 10.93 7.84 -18.07
N ALA A 21 10.65 7.70 -19.36
CA ALA A 21 9.36 8.03 -19.94
C ALA A 21 8.85 6.96 -20.90
N VAL A 22 7.54 6.75 -20.87
CA VAL A 22 6.83 5.77 -21.69
C VAL A 22 5.62 6.43 -22.36
N THR A 23 5.19 5.88 -23.49
CA THR A 23 3.98 6.33 -24.19
C THR A 23 3.29 5.13 -24.82
N VAL A 24 2.02 4.94 -24.48
CA VAL A 24 1.24 3.75 -24.85
C VAL A 24 -0.01 4.15 -25.61
N LYS A 25 -0.32 3.39 -26.65
CA LYS A 25 -1.50 3.56 -27.49
C LYS A 25 -2.20 2.22 -27.69
N GLY A 26 -3.51 2.20 -27.51
CA GLY A 26 -4.32 1.01 -27.71
C GLY A 26 -5.77 1.36 -28.07
N ILE A 27 -6.58 0.33 -28.27
CA ILE A 27 -8.01 0.48 -28.56
C ILE A 27 -8.80 -0.46 -27.65
N VAL A 28 -9.72 0.09 -26.87
CA VAL A 28 -10.50 -0.68 -25.88
C VAL A 28 -11.81 -1.19 -26.50
N ASN A 29 -12.06 -2.48 -26.28
CA ASN A 29 -13.22 -3.24 -26.75
C ASN A 29 -13.92 -3.94 -25.58
N CYS A 30 -15.24 -4.11 -25.71
CA CYS A 30 -16.04 -5.01 -24.90
C CYS A 30 -16.95 -5.80 -25.83
N ARG A 31 -16.89 -7.14 -25.82
CA ARG A 31 -17.66 -8.02 -26.72
C ARG A 31 -17.47 -7.62 -28.20
N GLY A 32 -16.26 -7.24 -28.60
CA GLY A 32 -15.93 -6.76 -29.94
C GLY A 32 -16.46 -5.35 -30.30
N GLN A 33 -17.06 -4.62 -29.35
CA GLN A 33 -17.53 -3.25 -29.56
C GLN A 33 -16.60 -2.23 -28.91
N ARG A 34 -16.21 -1.20 -29.67
CA ARG A 34 -15.38 -0.09 -29.17
C ARG A 34 -15.99 0.54 -27.91
N GLN A 35 -15.17 0.80 -26.90
CA GLN A 35 -15.58 1.40 -25.63
C GLN A 35 -15.15 2.88 -25.54
N PRO A 36 -15.99 3.82 -26.01
CA PRO A 36 -15.72 5.24 -25.85
C PRO A 36 -15.90 5.66 -24.40
N GLY A 37 -15.05 6.55 -23.90
CA GLY A 37 -15.14 7.05 -22.52
C GLY A 37 -14.49 6.15 -21.46
N THR A 38 -13.84 5.04 -21.83
CA THR A 38 -13.04 4.25 -20.89
C THR A 38 -11.93 5.10 -20.28
N PHE A 39 -11.83 5.11 -18.95
CA PHE A 39 -10.71 5.69 -18.23
C PHE A 39 -9.54 4.69 -18.24
N VAL A 40 -8.37 5.15 -18.66
CA VAL A 40 -7.15 4.35 -18.75
C VAL A 40 -6.06 5.03 -17.94
N GLN A 41 -5.46 4.29 -17.03
CA GLN A 41 -4.37 4.74 -16.16
C GLN A 41 -3.08 4.03 -16.55
N LEU A 42 -1.96 4.71 -16.32
CA LEU A 42 -0.60 4.24 -16.51
C LEU A 42 0.11 4.41 -15.16
N TYR A 43 0.57 3.30 -14.60
CA TYR A 43 1.23 3.20 -13.31
C TYR A 43 2.67 2.71 -13.46
N ASP A 44 3.49 2.92 -12.44
CA ASP A 44 4.73 2.18 -12.15
C ASP A 44 4.48 1.17 -11.01
N GLU A 45 5.12 -0.01 -11.07
CA GLU A 45 5.05 -1.04 -10.01
C GLU A 45 6.29 -0.93 -9.11
N ASP A 46 6.11 -0.46 -7.88
CA ASP A 46 7.22 -0.11 -6.98
C ASP A 46 7.59 -1.27 -6.04
N SER A 47 8.50 -2.12 -6.50
CA SER A 47 8.71 -3.50 -6.03
C SER A 47 9.11 -3.74 -4.55
N ILE A 48 9.18 -2.72 -3.66
CA ILE A 48 9.64 -2.94 -2.26
C ILE A 48 8.88 -2.20 -1.13
N PHE A 49 8.53 -0.90 -1.23
CA PHE A 49 8.04 -0.14 -0.05
C PHE A 49 7.06 1.04 -0.26
N ASP A 50 6.50 1.27 -1.46
CA ASP A 50 5.52 2.37 -1.71
C ASP A 50 4.26 1.87 -2.42
N ASP A 51 3.23 2.72 -2.52
CA ASP A 51 2.04 2.50 -3.35
C ASP A 51 2.34 2.84 -4.83
N ASP A 52 1.87 2.01 -5.78
CA ASP A 52 2.11 2.17 -7.23
C ASP A 52 1.89 3.60 -7.75
N ASP A 53 2.90 4.13 -8.46
CA ASP A 53 3.00 5.55 -8.78
C ASP A 53 2.21 5.91 -10.07
N LEU A 54 1.27 6.87 -10.01
CA LEU A 54 0.41 7.21 -11.16
C LEU A 54 1.14 8.12 -12.16
N LEU A 55 1.85 7.52 -13.11
CA LEU A 55 2.57 8.22 -14.18
C LEU A 55 1.67 9.02 -15.13
N GLY A 56 0.41 8.61 -15.33
CA GLY A 56 -0.53 9.33 -16.20
C GLY A 56 -1.90 8.67 -16.38
N SER A 57 -2.87 9.44 -16.90
CA SER A 57 -4.20 8.91 -17.23
C SER A 57 -4.84 9.61 -18.43
N VAL A 58 -5.79 8.95 -19.08
CA VAL A 58 -6.50 9.45 -20.26
C VAL A 58 -7.90 8.82 -20.37
N ILE A 59 -8.81 9.50 -21.08
CA ILE A 59 -10.12 8.97 -21.45
C ILE A 59 -10.08 8.57 -22.93
N ALA A 60 -10.49 7.33 -23.25
CA ALA A 60 -10.55 6.80 -24.61
C ALA A 60 -11.56 7.58 -25.49
N ASP A 61 -11.18 7.83 -26.74
CA ASP A 61 -11.96 8.64 -27.68
C ASP A 61 -13.27 7.95 -28.13
N HIS A 62 -14.06 8.62 -28.97
CA HIS A 62 -15.32 8.11 -29.53
C HIS A 62 -15.19 6.79 -30.33
N ARG A 63 -13.97 6.31 -30.61
CA ARG A 63 -13.64 5.05 -31.29
C ARG A 63 -13.01 4.03 -30.33
N GLY A 64 -12.96 4.32 -29.04
CA GLY A 64 -12.26 3.53 -28.02
C GLY A 64 -10.73 3.64 -28.07
N VAL A 65 -10.17 4.56 -28.86
CA VAL A 65 -8.72 4.73 -28.98
C VAL A 65 -8.21 5.59 -27.83
N PHE A 66 -7.19 5.11 -27.12
CA PHE A 66 -6.51 5.89 -26.09
C PHE A 66 -5.03 6.12 -26.45
N CYS A 67 -4.45 7.17 -25.87
CA CYS A 67 -3.03 7.39 -25.90
C CYS A 67 -2.59 8.07 -24.60
N VAL A 68 -1.81 7.36 -23.79
CA VAL A 68 -1.35 7.82 -22.47
C VAL A 68 0.17 7.99 -22.47
N LYS A 69 0.65 8.96 -21.72
CA LYS A 69 2.07 9.28 -21.53
C LYS A 69 2.32 9.38 -20.04
N GLY A 70 3.51 8.99 -19.61
CA GLY A 70 3.98 9.16 -18.25
C GLY A 70 5.50 9.19 -18.19
N PHE A 71 6.02 9.74 -17.10
CA PHE A 71 7.44 9.71 -16.77
C PHE A 71 7.65 9.90 -15.26
N THR A 72 8.70 9.28 -14.71
CA THR A 72 9.17 9.47 -13.32
C THR A 72 10.70 9.59 -13.30
N ASP A 73 11.31 9.88 -12.15
CA ASP A 73 12.76 9.89 -11.91
C ASP A 73 13.22 8.86 -10.89
N GLU A 74 13.55 7.67 -11.38
CA GLU A 74 13.98 6.52 -10.60
C GLU A 74 15.48 6.21 -10.70
N ILE A 75 15.97 5.41 -9.75
CA ILE A 75 17.32 4.83 -9.77
C ILE A 75 17.33 3.50 -10.55
N SER A 76 16.22 2.75 -10.46
CA SER A 76 15.89 1.51 -11.19
C SER A 76 15.44 1.78 -12.62
N ILE A 77 15.22 0.72 -13.40
CA ILE A 77 14.40 0.80 -14.61
C ILE A 77 12.95 0.71 -14.16
N ILE A 78 12.10 1.62 -14.64
CA ILE A 78 10.66 1.65 -14.34
C ILE A 78 9.97 0.35 -14.76
N GLU A 79 8.94 -0.10 -14.05
CA GLU A 79 8.14 -1.30 -14.34
C GLU A 79 6.68 -0.95 -14.76
N PRO A 80 6.47 -0.14 -15.81
CA PRO A 80 5.18 0.50 -16.01
C PRO A 80 4.12 -0.42 -16.59
N TYR A 81 2.87 -0.22 -16.16
CA TYR A 81 1.72 -1.01 -16.61
C TYR A 81 0.46 -0.17 -16.85
N ILE A 82 -0.44 -0.68 -17.70
CA ILE A 82 -1.76 -0.09 -17.94
C ILE A 82 -2.79 -0.70 -17.01
N LEU A 83 -3.56 0.13 -16.32
CA LEU A 83 -4.71 -0.22 -15.49
C LEU A 83 -6.01 0.31 -16.12
N ILE A 84 -7.03 -0.55 -16.23
CA ILE A 84 -8.38 -0.18 -16.68
C ILE A 84 -9.41 -0.83 -15.75
N GLU A 85 -10.17 -0.03 -15.02
CA GLU A 85 -11.38 -0.50 -14.32
C GLU A 85 -12.58 -0.56 -15.28
N HIS A 86 -13.35 -1.67 -15.25
CA HIS A 86 -14.51 -1.87 -16.12
C HIS A 86 -15.57 -2.82 -15.54
N ASN A 87 -16.79 -2.70 -16.08
CA ASN A 87 -17.90 -3.63 -15.80
C ASN A 87 -18.28 -4.49 -17.03
N CYS A 88 -17.46 -4.47 -18.10
CA CYS A 88 -17.67 -5.31 -19.29
C CYS A 88 -17.79 -6.79 -18.90
N GLY A 89 -18.92 -7.44 -19.18
CA GLY A 89 -19.14 -8.85 -18.82
C GLY A 89 -19.74 -9.09 -17.43
N TYR A 90 -19.74 -8.07 -16.57
CA TYR A 90 -20.20 -8.13 -15.17
C TYR A 90 -21.29 -7.07 -14.92
N GLU A 91 -22.13 -6.79 -15.93
CA GLU A 91 -23.15 -5.76 -15.82
C GLU A 91 -24.20 -6.11 -14.75
N GLY A 92 -24.46 -5.17 -13.83
CA GLY A 92 -25.39 -5.36 -12.72
C GLY A 92 -24.79 -6.01 -11.47
N LEU A 93 -23.49 -6.29 -11.44
CA LEU A 93 -22.76 -6.59 -10.21
C LEU A 93 -22.25 -5.30 -9.56
N ASN A 94 -22.07 -5.32 -8.23
CA ASN A 94 -21.55 -4.19 -7.45
C ASN A 94 -20.00 -4.10 -7.47
N GLU A 95 -19.33 -5.13 -7.99
CA GLU A 95 -17.87 -5.20 -8.11
C GLU A 95 -17.44 -4.80 -9.52
N LYS A 96 -16.46 -3.88 -9.62
CA LYS A 96 -15.73 -3.64 -10.86
C LYS A 96 -14.71 -4.76 -11.10
N ARG A 97 -14.35 -4.99 -12.36
CA ARG A 97 -13.18 -5.78 -12.74
C ARG A 97 -12.08 -4.86 -13.25
N THR A 98 -10.87 -5.40 -13.24
CA THR A 98 -9.65 -4.65 -13.51
C THR A 98 -8.86 -5.41 -14.57
N PHE A 99 -8.51 -4.72 -15.64
CA PHE A 99 -7.55 -5.18 -16.64
C PHE A 99 -6.20 -4.53 -16.34
N THR A 100 -5.17 -5.35 -16.13
CA THR A 100 -3.76 -4.93 -16.00
C THR A 100 -2.93 -5.50 -17.15
N ARG A 101 -1.98 -4.72 -17.66
CA ARG A 101 -0.98 -5.21 -18.62
C ARG A 101 0.32 -4.40 -18.57
N ALA A 102 1.43 -5.07 -18.26
CA ALA A 102 2.77 -4.51 -18.30
C ALA A 102 3.18 -4.02 -19.70
N ILE A 103 4.08 -3.03 -19.72
CA ILE A 103 4.65 -2.44 -20.92
C ILE A 103 6.08 -2.97 -21.10
N PRO A 104 6.47 -3.48 -22.29
CA PRO A 104 7.80 -4.04 -22.49
C PRO A 104 8.90 -2.99 -22.33
N VAL A 105 9.99 -3.38 -21.68
CA VAL A 105 11.10 -2.48 -21.29
C VAL A 105 11.77 -1.78 -22.46
N GLU A 106 11.70 -2.35 -23.68
CA GLU A 106 12.24 -1.72 -24.89
C GLU A 106 11.47 -0.47 -25.36
N TYR A 107 10.32 -0.14 -24.74
CA TYR A 107 9.56 1.10 -24.95
C TYR A 107 9.75 2.13 -23.84
N ILE A 108 10.60 1.85 -22.84
CA ILE A 108 11.04 2.81 -21.82
C ILE A 108 12.19 3.63 -22.42
N PHE A 109 12.16 4.95 -22.24
CA PHE A 109 13.22 5.83 -22.71
C PHE A 109 13.74 6.76 -21.63
N GLU A 110 15.06 6.83 -21.49
CA GLU A 110 15.73 7.88 -20.73
C GLU A 110 15.37 9.29 -21.26
N GLY A 111 15.01 10.16 -20.33
CA GLY A 111 14.51 11.51 -20.51
C GLY A 111 13.01 11.65 -20.18
N LYS A 112 12.51 12.89 -20.09
CA LYS A 112 11.10 13.19 -19.74
C LYS A 112 10.10 12.93 -20.89
N LYS A 113 10.51 12.27 -21.96
CA LYS A 113 9.69 12.03 -23.18
C LYS A 113 10.10 10.75 -23.89
N ALA A 114 9.15 9.84 -24.08
CA ALA A 114 9.33 8.65 -24.90
C ALA A 114 9.63 9.01 -26.36
N LYS A 115 10.54 8.26 -26.99
CA LYS A 115 10.91 8.43 -28.42
C LYS A 115 9.99 7.64 -29.34
N HIS A 116 9.41 6.54 -28.84
CA HIS A 116 8.52 5.65 -29.58
C HIS A 116 7.23 5.39 -28.78
N VAL A 117 6.19 4.96 -29.50
CA VAL A 117 4.89 4.61 -28.92
C VAL A 117 4.79 3.09 -28.84
N TYR A 118 4.50 2.56 -27.66
CA TYR A 118 4.11 1.15 -27.54
C TYR A 118 2.66 0.98 -28.00
N HIS A 119 2.47 0.16 -29.04
CA HIS A 119 1.15 -0.16 -29.58
C HIS A 119 0.64 -1.46 -28.94
N MET A 120 -0.19 -1.35 -27.90
CA MET A 120 -0.84 -2.52 -27.25
C MET A 120 -1.84 -3.25 -28.14
N GLY A 121 -2.30 -2.60 -29.22
CA GLY A 121 -3.29 -3.13 -30.15
C GLY A 121 -4.72 -3.06 -29.62
N ASP A 122 -5.53 -4.03 -30.01
CA ASP A 122 -6.90 -4.20 -29.53
C ASP A 122 -6.91 -4.89 -28.15
N ILE A 123 -7.49 -4.22 -27.16
CA ILE A 123 -7.70 -4.72 -25.80
C ILE A 123 -9.17 -5.13 -25.67
N GLU A 124 -9.44 -6.42 -25.48
CA GLU A 124 -10.79 -6.93 -25.18
C GLU A 124 -10.94 -7.08 -23.65
N LEU A 125 -11.86 -6.31 -23.07
CA LEU A 125 -12.13 -6.30 -21.63
C LEU A 125 -13.03 -7.47 -21.18
N LEU A 126 -13.69 -8.17 -22.12
CA LEU A 126 -14.45 -9.37 -21.79
C LEU A 126 -13.51 -10.54 -21.50
N THR A 127 -13.41 -10.94 -20.24
CA THR A 127 -12.65 -12.13 -19.83
C THR A 127 -13.43 -13.42 -20.11
N PRO A 128 -12.76 -14.58 -20.33
CA PRO A 128 -13.44 -15.85 -20.61
C PRO A 128 -14.27 -16.41 -19.44
N ASP A 129 -13.92 -16.04 -18.21
CA ASP A 129 -14.61 -16.41 -16.96
C ASP A 129 -15.78 -15.46 -16.63
N ALA A 130 -15.94 -14.36 -17.37
CA ALA A 130 -17.00 -13.41 -17.14
C ALA A 130 -18.37 -14.13 -17.13
N PRO A 131 -19.22 -13.89 -16.11
CA PRO A 131 -20.57 -14.43 -16.07
C PRO A 131 -21.42 -13.66 -17.07
N VAL A 132 -21.23 -13.96 -18.37
CA VAL A 132 -21.92 -13.30 -19.48
C VAL A 132 -23.40 -13.61 -19.37
N GLN A 133 -24.09 -12.80 -18.57
CA GLN A 133 -25.52 -12.77 -18.51
C GLN A 133 -25.98 -12.59 -19.94
N LYS A 134 -26.87 -13.48 -20.41
CA LYS A 134 -27.65 -13.22 -21.61
C LYS A 134 -28.59 -12.06 -21.27
N TYR A 135 -28.05 -10.86 -21.30
CA TYR A 135 -28.81 -9.63 -21.33
C TYR A 135 -29.55 -9.66 -22.66
N GLU A 136 -30.76 -10.22 -22.63
CA GLU A 136 -31.74 -10.02 -23.69
C GLU A 136 -31.90 -8.51 -23.79
N LYS A 137 -31.23 -7.95 -24.80
CA LYS A 137 -31.17 -6.53 -25.09
C LYS A 137 -32.62 -6.13 -25.33
N ARG A 138 -33.27 -5.60 -24.28
CA ARG A 138 -34.69 -5.23 -24.30
C ARG A 138 -34.81 -4.21 -25.41
N MET A 139 -35.28 -4.66 -26.58
CA MET A 139 -35.33 -3.82 -27.76
C MET A 139 -36.27 -2.69 -27.42
N TYR A 140 -35.71 -1.50 -27.25
CA TYR A 140 -36.45 -0.28 -27.48
C TYR A 140 -36.81 -0.33 -28.96
N ILE A 141 -38.02 -0.80 -29.24
CA ILE A 141 -38.72 -0.56 -30.50
C ILE A 141 -38.50 0.92 -30.82
N GLU A 142 -38.16 1.25 -32.07
CA GLU A 142 -37.83 2.62 -32.48
C GLU A 142 -39.02 3.56 -32.27
N THR A 143 -39.17 4.06 -31.05
CA THR A 143 -40.11 5.08 -30.66
C THR A 143 -39.53 6.45 -30.98
N SER A 144 -40.43 7.38 -31.27
CA SER A 144 -40.06 8.75 -31.63
C SER A 144 -39.18 9.40 -30.55
N ILE A 145 -38.37 10.39 -30.94
CA ILE A 145 -37.49 11.13 -30.01
C ILE A 145 -38.31 11.69 -28.81
N ASP A 146 -39.55 12.10 -29.06
CA ASP A 146 -40.50 12.60 -28.05
C ASP A 146 -40.98 11.56 -27.04
N GLU A 147 -40.95 10.27 -27.38
CA GLU A 147 -41.23 9.17 -26.44
C GLU A 147 -40.03 8.86 -25.56
N ARG A 148 -38.81 8.90 -26.11
CA ARG A 148 -37.59 8.77 -25.30
C ARG A 148 -37.48 9.90 -24.28
N ILE A 149 -37.76 11.14 -24.69
CA ILE A 149 -37.78 12.30 -23.79
C ILE A 149 -38.81 12.11 -22.67
N ARG A 150 -40.01 11.61 -22.98
CA ARG A 150 -41.03 11.27 -21.95
C ARG A 150 -40.60 10.17 -20.99
N GLN A 151 -39.78 9.21 -21.42
CA GLN A 151 -39.26 8.13 -20.55
C GLN A 151 -38.10 8.59 -19.65
N CYS A 152 -37.32 9.60 -20.04
CA CYS A 152 -36.24 10.16 -19.21
C CYS A 152 -36.76 11.09 -18.09
N ILE A 153 -37.90 11.77 -18.29
CA ILE A 153 -38.46 12.71 -17.29
C ILE A 153 -38.76 12.03 -15.93
N PRO A 154 -39.41 10.85 -15.85
CA PRO A 154 -39.62 10.14 -14.59
C PRO A 154 -38.33 9.80 -13.83
N VAL A 155 -37.29 9.37 -14.56
CA VAL A 155 -35.98 9.00 -13.97
C VAL A 155 -35.27 10.22 -13.38
N TYR A 156 -35.28 11.36 -14.10
CA TYR A 156 -34.69 12.60 -13.63
C TYR A 156 -35.42 13.16 -12.38
N VAL A 157 -36.75 13.06 -12.34
CA VAL A 157 -37.55 13.48 -11.18
C VAL A 157 -37.35 12.56 -9.97
N GLN A 158 -37.13 11.25 -10.17
CA GLN A 158 -36.73 10.34 -9.10
C GLN A 158 -35.33 10.65 -8.58
N TYR A 159 -34.34 10.85 -9.46
CA TYR A 159 -32.96 11.18 -9.09
C TYR A 159 -32.87 12.47 -8.27
N LYS A 160 -33.60 13.52 -8.68
CA LYS A 160 -33.64 14.78 -7.93
C LYS A 160 -34.19 14.59 -6.51
N ARG A 161 -35.30 13.85 -6.36
CA ARG A 161 -35.88 13.53 -5.03
C ARG A 161 -34.95 12.67 -4.16
N PHE A 162 -34.15 11.79 -4.76
CA PHE A 162 -33.19 10.96 -4.04
C PHE A 162 -32.03 11.81 -3.47
N TYR A 163 -31.45 12.70 -4.28
CA TYR A 163 -30.40 13.62 -3.82
C TYR A 163 -30.92 14.62 -2.76
N GLU A 164 -32.13 15.16 -2.92
CA GLU A 164 -32.74 16.04 -1.91
C GLU A 164 -33.04 15.31 -0.58
N LYS A 165 -33.21 13.98 -0.58
CA LYS A 165 -33.40 13.18 0.64
C LYS A 165 -32.05 12.83 1.31
N THR A 166 -31.08 12.35 0.54
CA THR A 166 -29.79 11.84 1.07
C THR A 166 -28.92 12.93 1.71
N VAL A 167 -29.03 14.19 1.26
CA VAL A 167 -28.30 15.33 1.86
C VAL A 167 -28.83 15.72 3.25
N PHE A 168 -30.03 15.28 3.66
CA PHE A 168 -30.62 15.60 4.97
C PHE A 168 -30.65 14.43 5.98
N GLU A 169 -30.29 13.22 5.56
CA GLU A 169 -30.36 12.00 6.39
C GLU A 169 -28.98 11.58 6.97
N SER A 170 -27.89 12.28 6.62
CA SER A 170 -26.51 11.98 7.06
C SER A 170 -26.20 12.29 8.54
N SER A 171 -27.21 12.45 9.39
CA SER A 171 -27.04 12.78 10.82
C SER A 171 -27.41 11.64 11.77
N LYS A 172 -27.94 10.49 11.29
CA LYS A 172 -28.36 9.37 12.15
C LYS A 172 -28.24 7.99 11.49
N THR A 173 -27.04 7.41 11.48
CA THR A 173 -26.92 5.94 11.55
C THR A 173 -25.62 5.57 12.27
N ALA A 174 -25.72 4.85 13.38
CA ALA A 174 -24.59 4.18 14.02
C ALA A 174 -24.44 2.77 13.42
N VAL A 175 -23.22 2.23 13.44
CA VAL A 175 -22.88 0.93 12.86
C VAL A 175 -23.26 -0.20 13.81
N GLU A 176 -23.89 -1.26 13.28
CA GLU A 176 -23.95 -2.58 13.92
C GLU A 176 -23.39 -3.64 12.94
N LEU A 177 -22.67 -4.61 13.50
CA LEU A 177 -22.20 -5.83 12.82
C LEU A 177 -22.60 -7.07 13.65
N PRO A 178 -22.63 -8.28 13.06
CA PRO A 178 -23.43 -9.40 13.60
C PRO A 178 -22.92 -10.06 14.88
N VAL A 179 -23.83 -10.79 15.54
CA VAL A 179 -23.62 -11.52 16.80
C VAL A 179 -23.48 -13.03 16.55
N ASP A 180 -22.42 -13.63 17.11
CA ASP A 180 -22.23 -15.09 17.23
C ASP A 180 -22.45 -15.61 18.67
N LYS A 181 -22.51 -16.95 18.81
CA LYS A 181 -23.02 -17.74 19.97
C LYS A 181 -22.28 -19.10 20.06
N ASP A 182 -22.16 -19.83 21.18
CA ASP A 182 -22.57 -19.71 22.60
C ASP A 182 -21.45 -20.35 23.48
N MET A 183 -21.21 -19.94 24.74
CA MET A 183 -21.68 -20.55 26.03
C MET A 183 -21.62 -22.11 26.06
N ASP A 184 -21.04 -22.84 27.03
CA ASP A 184 -20.65 -22.58 28.45
C ASP A 184 -19.48 -23.48 28.97
N GLU A 185 -18.95 -23.16 30.16
CA GLU A 185 -18.07 -23.95 31.07
C GLU A 185 -18.88 -24.41 32.34
N PRO A 186 -18.33 -25.00 33.43
CA PRO A 186 -17.35 -26.08 33.69
C PRO A 186 -17.99 -27.22 34.55
N VAL A 187 -17.22 -28.09 35.25
CA VAL A 187 -17.47 -28.71 36.61
C VAL A 187 -16.44 -29.83 36.96
N ILE A 188 -16.36 -30.23 38.24
CA ILE A 188 -15.19 -30.78 38.95
C ILE A 188 -15.38 -32.22 39.53
N GLU A 189 -14.26 -32.94 39.72
CA GLU A 189 -13.89 -33.87 40.84
C GLU A 189 -14.06 -35.41 40.68
N PRO A 190 -13.46 -36.29 41.54
CA PRO A 190 -12.78 -37.53 41.10
C PRO A 190 -13.38 -38.84 41.66
N THR A 191 -12.86 -40.02 41.30
CA THR A 191 -13.10 -41.28 42.05
C THR A 191 -12.10 -42.41 41.74
N ASN A 192 -12.05 -43.41 42.63
CA ASN A 192 -11.03 -44.48 42.73
C ASN A 192 -11.26 -45.69 41.79
N GLY A 193 -10.25 -46.57 41.64
CA GLY A 193 -10.42 -47.90 41.02
C GLY A 193 -9.17 -48.77 40.81
N ASP A 194 -8.69 -49.39 41.91
CA ASP A 194 -8.23 -50.80 42.06
C ASP A 194 -7.20 -51.53 41.15
N SER A 195 -6.24 -52.19 41.84
CA SER A 195 -5.62 -53.52 41.57
C SER A 195 -4.67 -53.70 40.34
N GLU A 196 -3.57 -54.48 40.35
CA GLU A 196 -3.30 -55.81 40.96
C GLU A 196 -1.79 -56.24 40.79
N ASN A 197 -1.32 -57.21 41.61
CA ASN A 197 -0.20 -58.17 41.41
C ASN A 197 1.31 -57.86 41.71
N VAL A 198 1.77 -58.42 42.85
CA VAL A 198 2.76 -59.53 43.02
C VAL A 198 4.10 -59.47 42.23
N ASP A 199 5.25 -59.43 42.94
CA ASP A 199 5.95 -60.65 43.41
C ASP A 199 7.05 -60.39 44.48
N GLU A 200 7.47 -61.45 45.17
CA GLU A 200 8.31 -61.46 46.37
C GLU A 200 9.62 -62.25 46.14
N GLN A 201 10.78 -61.72 46.57
CA GLN A 201 11.92 -62.55 46.99
C GLN A 201 13.06 -61.76 47.66
N ILE A 202 13.49 -62.25 48.84
CA ILE A 202 14.71 -61.87 49.55
C ILE A 202 15.45 -63.18 49.89
N THR A 203 16.77 -63.19 49.75
CA THR A 203 17.62 -64.29 50.25
C THR A 203 18.95 -63.78 50.77
N GLU A 204 19.25 -64.06 52.04
CA GLU A 204 20.61 -64.02 52.60
C GLU A 204 20.89 -65.26 53.46
N HIS A 205 22.16 -65.64 53.53
CA HIS A 205 22.70 -66.68 54.41
C HIS A 205 24.03 -66.18 54.99
N PRO A 206 24.36 -66.52 56.25
CA PRO A 206 25.65 -67.19 56.45
C PRO A 206 25.64 -68.33 57.49
N VAL A 207 26.81 -68.97 57.63
CA VAL A 207 27.09 -70.26 58.28
C VAL A 207 27.84 -70.09 59.62
N PRO A 208 27.69 -70.98 60.63
CA PRO A 208 28.53 -71.01 61.83
C PRO A 208 29.45 -72.25 61.93
N ILE A 209 30.65 -72.09 62.51
CA ILE A 209 31.49 -73.18 63.06
C ILE A 209 32.21 -72.67 64.35
N ASN A 210 32.27 -73.52 65.38
CA ASN A 210 32.91 -73.31 66.70
C ASN A 210 34.47 -73.51 66.62
N VAL A 211 35.32 -73.47 67.65
CA VAL A 211 35.18 -73.63 69.12
C VAL A 211 36.38 -73.01 69.87
N ASP A 212 36.22 -72.93 71.20
CA ASP A 212 37.23 -73.12 72.27
C ASP A 212 38.05 -71.93 72.80
N GLU A 213 37.71 -71.56 74.02
CA GLU A 213 38.39 -70.63 74.92
C GLU A 213 39.03 -71.43 76.09
N LYS A 214 40.18 -70.97 76.61
CA LYS A 214 40.73 -71.42 77.90
C LYS A 214 40.84 -70.23 78.85
N ILE A 215 40.05 -70.22 79.91
CA ILE A 215 40.13 -69.21 80.97
C ILE A 215 40.35 -69.86 82.35
N ASN A 216 41.18 -69.18 83.15
CA ASN A 216 41.46 -69.48 84.55
C ASN A 216 40.19 -69.40 85.42
N THR A 217 40.21 -70.11 86.55
CA THR A 217 39.15 -70.06 87.56
C THR A 217 39.13 -68.74 88.33
N GLU A 218 38.49 -67.71 87.75
CA GLU A 218 37.68 -66.76 88.52
C GLU A 218 36.32 -67.40 88.80
N THR A 219 35.67 -67.04 89.91
CA THR A 219 34.37 -67.58 90.29
C THR A 219 33.30 -67.18 89.27
N GLU A 220 32.40 -68.10 88.90
CA GLU A 220 31.49 -67.93 87.76
C GLU A 220 30.58 -66.68 87.89
N GLU A 221 30.12 -66.38 89.11
CA GLU A 221 29.35 -65.18 89.42
C GLU A 221 30.15 -63.87 89.25
N GLU A 222 31.45 -63.86 89.58
CA GLU A 222 32.31 -62.68 89.44
C GLU A 222 32.66 -62.41 87.97
N ARG A 223 32.82 -63.46 87.16
CA ARG A 223 32.99 -63.35 85.71
C ARG A 223 31.76 -62.73 85.07
N LEU A 224 30.57 -63.26 85.37
CA LEU A 224 29.29 -62.76 84.85
C LEU A 224 29.07 -61.29 85.21
N GLN A 225 29.30 -60.89 86.46
CA GLN A 225 29.14 -59.48 86.88
C GLN A 225 30.13 -58.54 86.20
N ARG A 226 31.39 -58.96 85.99
CA ARG A 226 32.38 -58.14 85.27
C ARG A 226 32.07 -58.06 83.77
N GLU A 227 31.52 -59.12 83.18
CA GLU A 227 31.11 -59.16 81.78
C GLU A 227 29.88 -58.29 81.53
N GLU A 228 28.87 -58.37 82.41
CA GLU A 228 27.68 -57.50 82.41
C GLU A 228 28.06 -56.02 82.53
N GLN A 229 28.96 -55.66 83.46
CA GLN A 229 29.48 -54.29 83.59
C GLN A 229 30.21 -53.80 82.33
N ARG A 230 30.98 -54.67 81.67
CA ARG A 230 31.67 -54.33 80.41
C ARG A 230 30.70 -54.13 79.26
N LEU A 231 29.66 -54.97 79.15
CA LEU A 231 28.60 -54.83 78.16
C LEU A 231 27.81 -53.54 78.38
N GLU A 232 27.49 -53.18 79.63
CA GLU A 232 26.80 -51.92 79.96
C GLU A 232 27.68 -50.68 79.65
N GLU A 233 29.01 -50.76 79.84
CA GLU A 233 29.94 -49.69 79.45
C GLU A 233 30.10 -49.58 77.92
N GLU A 234 30.11 -50.71 77.22
CA GLU A 234 30.18 -50.77 75.75
C GLU A 234 28.88 -50.27 75.09
N GLU A 235 27.72 -50.61 75.65
CA GLU A 235 26.41 -50.09 75.23
C GLU A 235 26.34 -48.56 75.42
N LYS A 236 26.80 -48.04 76.56
CA LYS A 236 26.87 -46.58 76.81
C LYS A 236 27.79 -45.86 75.80
N ARG A 237 28.90 -46.48 75.42
CA ARG A 237 29.82 -45.95 74.38
C ARG A 237 29.18 -45.95 72.99
N LEU A 238 28.48 -47.02 72.63
CA LEU A 238 27.76 -47.10 71.35
C LEU A 238 26.60 -46.08 71.27
N GLU A 239 25.89 -45.89 72.39
CA GLU A 239 24.86 -44.85 72.53
C GLU A 239 25.43 -43.43 72.39
N GLU A 240 26.59 -43.14 72.97
CA GLU A 240 27.29 -41.85 72.82
C GLU A 240 27.73 -41.62 71.37
N ILE A 241 28.32 -42.63 70.72
CA ILE A 241 28.70 -42.57 69.29
C ILE A 241 27.47 -42.31 68.42
N ARG A 242 26.35 -43.02 68.64
CA ARG A 242 25.12 -42.83 67.85
C ARG A 242 24.59 -41.40 67.96
N ARG A 243 24.61 -40.79 69.17
CA ARG A 243 24.22 -39.38 69.35
C ARG A 243 25.12 -38.41 68.60
N LEU A 244 26.43 -38.62 68.63
CA LEU A 244 27.40 -37.79 67.89
C LEU A 244 27.22 -37.92 66.37
N GLU A 245 26.86 -39.11 65.88
CA GLU A 245 26.51 -39.30 64.46
C GLU A 245 25.18 -38.64 64.09
N GLU A 246 24.14 -38.77 64.92
CA GLU A 246 22.86 -38.07 64.74
C GLU A 246 23.04 -36.53 64.73
N GLU A 247 23.84 -35.98 65.64
CA GLU A 247 24.15 -34.54 65.69
C GLU A 247 24.92 -34.08 64.45
N LYS A 248 25.92 -34.87 64.01
CA LYS A 248 26.69 -34.61 62.79
C LYS A 248 25.82 -34.64 61.53
N ILE A 249 24.87 -35.57 61.43
CA ILE A 249 23.91 -35.65 60.32
C ILE A 249 23.03 -34.40 60.30
N ARG A 250 22.49 -33.96 61.46
CA ARG A 250 21.68 -32.74 61.55
C ARG A 250 22.47 -31.49 61.17
N LEU A 251 23.74 -31.39 61.57
CA LEU A 251 24.60 -30.24 61.22
C LEU A 251 24.87 -30.18 59.70
N GLU A 252 25.10 -31.35 59.08
CA GLU A 252 25.30 -31.47 57.62
C GLU A 252 24.03 -31.14 56.83
N GLU A 253 22.86 -31.54 57.32
CA GLU A 253 21.56 -31.19 56.73
C GLU A 253 21.29 -29.69 56.80
N VAL A 254 21.52 -29.05 57.96
CA VAL A 254 21.42 -27.59 58.12
C VAL A 254 22.38 -26.87 57.16
N ARG A 255 23.61 -27.37 57.00
CA ARG A 255 24.60 -26.82 56.05
C ARG A 255 24.11 -26.91 54.60
N ARG A 256 23.55 -28.05 54.18
CA ARG A 256 22.95 -28.20 52.84
C ARG A 256 21.81 -27.21 52.62
N ILE A 257 20.90 -27.08 53.59
CA ILE A 257 19.77 -26.14 53.52
C ILE A 257 20.26 -24.69 53.41
N GLU A 258 21.35 -24.32 54.09
CA GLU A 258 21.94 -22.97 53.99
C GLU A 258 22.63 -22.73 52.63
N GLU A 259 23.34 -23.72 52.09
CA GLU A 259 23.93 -23.64 50.74
C GLU A 259 22.85 -23.56 49.65
N GLU A 260 21.77 -24.33 49.78
CA GLU A 260 20.63 -24.30 48.84
C GLU A 260 19.90 -22.95 48.90
N LYS A 261 19.66 -22.40 50.10
CA LYS A 261 19.11 -21.04 50.26
C LYS A 261 19.99 -19.97 49.60
N LYS A 262 21.31 -20.07 49.71
CA LYS A 262 22.24 -19.14 49.03
C LYS A 262 22.14 -19.24 47.51
N ARG A 263 22.05 -20.45 46.95
CA ARG A 263 21.83 -20.66 45.51
C ARG A 263 20.50 -20.07 45.03
N ILE A 264 19.42 -20.26 45.79
CA ILE A 264 18.11 -19.69 45.48
C ILE A 264 18.14 -18.15 45.53
N GLU A 265 18.80 -17.55 46.53
CA GLU A 265 18.94 -16.09 46.59
C GLU A 265 19.78 -15.53 45.43
N GLU A 266 20.86 -16.21 45.04
CA GLU A 266 21.70 -15.80 43.90
C GLU A 266 20.93 -15.90 42.58
N LEU A 267 20.17 -16.98 42.36
CA LEU A 267 19.26 -17.10 41.20
C LEU A 267 18.23 -15.97 41.17
N ARG A 268 17.61 -15.64 42.32
CA ARG A 268 16.64 -14.53 42.38
C ARG A 268 17.28 -13.19 42.04
N ARG A 269 18.50 -12.92 42.51
CA ARG A 269 19.26 -11.70 42.14
C ARG A 269 19.58 -11.65 40.65
N GLN A 270 19.97 -12.78 40.04
CA GLN A 270 20.21 -12.86 38.60
C GLN A 270 18.92 -12.62 37.80
N GLU A 271 17.78 -13.15 38.28
CA GLU A 271 16.47 -12.91 37.66
C GLU A 271 16.04 -11.44 37.78
N GLU A 272 16.15 -10.84 38.97
CA GLU A 272 15.90 -9.41 39.21
C GLU A 272 16.79 -8.51 38.30
N GLU A 273 18.07 -8.87 38.12
CA GLU A 273 18.99 -8.14 37.24
C GLU A 273 18.61 -8.31 35.75
N ASN A 274 18.22 -9.52 35.34
CA ASN A 274 17.78 -9.80 33.97
C ASN A 274 16.46 -9.08 33.64
N GLN A 275 15.48 -9.12 34.53
CA GLN A 275 14.23 -8.35 34.41
C GLN A 275 14.53 -6.85 34.30
N ARG A 276 15.45 -6.32 35.10
CA ARG A 276 15.88 -4.91 35.02
C ARG A 276 16.55 -4.56 33.69
N LYS A 277 17.41 -5.45 33.15
CA LYS A 277 18.04 -5.28 31.81
C LYS A 277 17.03 -5.39 30.68
N GLU A 278 15.99 -6.21 30.82
CA GLU A 278 14.91 -6.32 29.84
C GLU A 278 14.01 -5.08 29.85
N LEU A 279 13.62 -4.58 31.03
CA LEU A 279 12.89 -3.33 31.19
C LEU A 279 13.67 -2.14 30.61
N ALA A 280 14.97 -2.03 30.89
CA ALA A 280 15.81 -0.97 30.33
C ALA A 280 15.88 -1.03 28.79
N ARG A 281 15.98 -2.23 28.20
CA ARG A 281 15.95 -2.40 26.73
C ARG A 281 14.61 -2.00 26.13
N ARG A 282 13.48 -2.40 26.74
CA ARG A 282 12.13 -1.97 26.31
C ARG A 282 11.95 -0.45 26.43
N GLU A 283 12.50 0.17 27.47
CA GLU A 283 12.44 1.62 27.64
C GLU A 283 13.27 2.36 26.58
N GLU A 284 14.49 1.89 26.30
CA GLU A 284 15.33 2.42 25.22
C GLU A 284 14.69 2.25 23.84
N GLU A 285 14.04 1.10 23.58
CA GLU A 285 13.32 0.84 22.33
C GLU A 285 12.14 1.81 22.13
N ARG A 286 11.32 2.05 23.16
CA ARG A 286 10.24 3.06 23.12
C ARG A 286 10.79 4.47 22.86
N LEU A 287 11.90 4.85 23.50
CA LEU A 287 12.49 6.18 23.30
C LEU A 287 12.99 6.37 21.86
N ARG A 288 13.61 5.34 21.26
CA ARG A 288 14.01 5.35 19.84
C ARG A 288 12.80 5.41 18.90
N GLU A 289 11.70 4.73 19.25
CA GLU A 289 10.46 4.80 18.47
C GLU A 289 9.81 6.19 18.55
N GLU A 290 9.76 6.79 19.74
CA GLU A 290 9.26 8.14 19.96
C GLU A 290 10.11 9.19 19.23
N GLU A 291 11.44 9.06 19.26
CA GLU A 291 12.36 9.90 18.50
C GLU A 291 12.11 9.79 16.98
N ARG A 292 11.97 8.56 16.45
CA ARG A 292 11.60 8.33 15.04
C ARG A 292 10.27 8.99 14.66
N ARG A 293 9.22 8.81 15.47
CA ARG A 293 7.90 9.43 15.25
C ARG A 293 8.00 10.96 15.25
N ALA A 294 8.79 11.53 16.17
CA ALA A 294 9.02 12.97 16.25
C ALA A 294 9.92 13.52 15.13
N GLU A 295 10.79 12.70 14.52
CA GLU A 295 11.51 13.08 13.30
C GLU A 295 10.58 13.04 12.07
N GLU A 296 9.75 12.00 11.96
CA GLU A 296 8.77 11.86 10.87
C GLU A 296 7.73 12.98 10.89
N GLU A 297 7.21 13.35 12.07
CA GLU A 297 6.31 14.51 12.22
C GLU A 297 6.99 15.83 11.78
N ARG A 298 8.27 16.02 12.10
CA ARG A 298 9.05 17.18 11.64
C ARG A 298 9.19 17.21 10.12
N ARG A 299 9.49 16.08 9.49
CA ARG A 299 9.57 15.96 8.02
C ARG A 299 8.24 16.30 7.36
N ARG A 300 7.12 15.72 7.84
CA ARG A 300 5.76 16.04 7.36
C ARG A 300 5.41 17.53 7.49
N ILE A 301 5.81 18.18 8.60
CA ILE A 301 5.61 19.63 8.80
C ILE A 301 6.48 20.46 7.84
N GLU A 302 7.69 20.03 7.53
CA GLU A 302 8.60 20.69 6.59
C GLU A 302 8.12 20.55 5.13
N GLU A 303 7.72 19.35 4.73
CA GLU A 303 7.08 19.06 3.43
C GLU A 303 5.81 19.89 3.22
N PHE A 304 4.94 19.97 4.23
CA PHE A 304 3.72 20.80 4.16
C PHE A 304 4.04 22.28 3.93
N LYS A 305 5.08 22.83 4.60
CA LYS A 305 5.53 24.21 4.38
C LYS A 305 6.05 24.41 2.96
N ILE A 306 6.87 23.48 2.46
CA ILE A 306 7.39 23.50 1.10
C ILE A 306 6.25 23.42 0.06
N GLN A 307 5.22 22.63 0.32
CA GLN A 307 4.03 22.53 -0.54
C GLN A 307 3.18 23.81 -0.50
N GLU A 308 3.01 24.43 0.68
CA GLU A 308 2.29 25.70 0.82
C GLU A 308 3.05 26.85 0.13
N GLU A 309 4.38 26.87 0.20
CA GLU A 309 5.23 27.84 -0.50
C GLU A 309 5.12 27.70 -2.02
N ARG A 310 5.25 26.48 -2.57
CA ARG A 310 5.02 26.22 -4.01
C ARG A 310 3.61 26.62 -4.45
N ARG A 311 2.59 26.42 -3.62
CA ARG A 311 1.22 26.86 -3.95
C ARG A 311 1.13 28.38 -4.04
N LYS A 312 1.77 29.12 -3.12
CA LYS A 312 1.85 30.59 -3.17
C LYS A 312 2.60 31.08 -4.41
N GLU A 313 3.71 30.43 -4.78
CA GLU A 313 4.44 30.74 -6.02
C GLU A 313 3.55 30.53 -7.26
N GLN A 314 2.82 29.41 -7.33
CA GLN A 314 1.89 29.12 -8.43
C GLN A 314 0.72 30.12 -8.48
N GLU A 315 0.17 30.51 -7.33
CA GLU A 315 -0.87 31.55 -7.23
C GLU A 315 -0.35 32.91 -7.70
N GLU A 316 0.88 33.30 -7.33
CA GLU A 316 1.50 34.55 -7.78
C GLU A 316 1.85 34.52 -9.28
N GLU A 317 2.35 33.39 -9.80
CA GLU A 317 2.61 33.21 -11.22
C GLU A 317 1.32 33.23 -12.04
N HIS A 318 0.26 32.58 -11.55
CA HIS A 318 -1.08 32.64 -12.16
C HIS A 318 -1.62 34.08 -12.16
N LYS A 319 -1.46 34.83 -11.06
CA LYS A 319 -1.83 36.24 -10.97
C LYS A 319 -1.07 37.10 -12.00
N LYS A 320 0.25 36.92 -12.13
CA LYS A 320 1.07 37.61 -13.16
C LYS A 320 0.59 37.30 -14.58
N ARG A 321 0.32 36.02 -14.89
CA ARG A 321 -0.27 35.60 -16.18
C ARG A 321 -1.62 36.26 -16.45
N LEU A 322 -2.47 36.37 -15.43
CA LEU A 322 -3.79 36.98 -15.54
C LEU A 322 -3.71 38.50 -15.74
N GLU A 323 -2.80 39.19 -15.04
CA GLU A 323 -2.52 40.62 -15.26
C GLU A 323 -1.98 40.88 -16.67
N GLU A 324 -1.07 40.04 -17.18
CA GLU A 324 -0.60 40.14 -18.56
C GLU A 324 -1.72 39.89 -19.59
N TYR A 325 -2.59 38.90 -19.34
CA TYR A 325 -3.77 38.65 -20.17
C TYR A 325 -4.68 39.88 -20.23
N TYR A 326 -5.03 40.48 -19.09
CA TYR A 326 -5.87 41.68 -19.06
C TYR A 326 -5.21 42.86 -19.79
N LYS A 327 -3.89 43.03 -19.67
CA LYS A 327 -3.15 44.06 -20.41
C LYS A 327 -3.24 43.84 -21.92
N ARG A 328 -2.95 42.63 -22.40
CA ARG A 328 -3.07 42.27 -23.84
C ARG A 328 -4.48 42.46 -24.37
N GLU A 329 -5.50 42.19 -23.54
CA GLU A 329 -6.90 42.36 -23.94
C GLU A 329 -7.34 43.83 -23.95
N GLN A 330 -6.81 44.68 -23.07
CA GLN A 330 -6.96 46.14 -23.17
C GLN A 330 -6.31 46.68 -24.44
N GLU A 331 -5.08 46.27 -24.76
CA GLU A 331 -4.39 46.61 -26.01
C GLU A 331 -5.20 46.17 -27.25
N ARG A 332 -5.79 44.96 -27.22
CA ARG A 332 -6.70 44.48 -28.27
C ARG A 332 -7.93 45.37 -28.41
N GLN A 333 -8.61 45.70 -27.31
CA GLN A 333 -9.78 46.59 -27.33
C GLN A 333 -9.46 48.01 -27.78
N GLU A 334 -8.29 48.55 -27.46
CA GLU A 334 -7.86 49.84 -27.97
C GLU A 334 -7.54 49.79 -29.46
N SER A 335 -6.85 48.73 -29.92
CA SER A 335 -6.59 48.51 -31.34
C SER A 335 -7.89 48.35 -32.15
N LEU A 336 -8.91 47.69 -31.60
CA LEU A 336 -10.23 47.58 -32.23
C LEU A 336 -10.91 48.96 -32.31
N ARG A 337 -10.94 49.73 -31.21
CA ARG A 337 -11.49 51.09 -31.19
C ARG A 337 -10.80 52.03 -32.20
N ARG A 338 -9.47 52.00 -32.29
CA ARG A 338 -8.72 52.76 -33.30
C ARG A 338 -9.11 52.36 -34.72
N ARG A 339 -9.27 51.06 -34.99
CA ARG A 339 -9.69 50.53 -36.30
C ARG A 339 -11.14 50.88 -36.66
N GLU A 340 -12.05 50.90 -35.68
CA GLU A 340 -13.42 51.39 -35.86
C GLU A 340 -13.45 52.90 -36.15
N GLU A 341 -12.63 53.69 -35.47
CA GLU A 341 -12.51 55.13 -35.73
C GLU A 341 -11.93 55.43 -37.12
N GLU A 342 -10.92 54.67 -37.57
CA GLU A 342 -10.39 54.73 -38.93
C GLU A 342 -11.46 54.35 -39.98
N LEU A 343 -12.20 53.26 -39.76
CA LEU A 343 -13.29 52.84 -40.65
C LEU A 343 -14.38 53.92 -40.73
N ARG A 344 -14.75 54.51 -39.58
CA ARG A 344 -15.70 55.62 -39.53
C ARG A 344 -15.20 56.85 -40.31
N LYS A 345 -13.94 57.25 -40.16
CA LYS A 345 -13.35 58.35 -40.94
C LYS A 345 -13.38 58.06 -42.44
N ARG A 346 -13.02 56.84 -42.87
CA ARG A 346 -13.12 56.43 -44.28
C ARG A 346 -14.57 56.45 -44.79
N MET A 347 -15.55 56.09 -43.97
CA MET A 347 -16.98 56.19 -44.33
C MET A 347 -17.46 57.65 -44.42
N GLU A 348 -16.98 58.54 -43.54
CA GLU A 348 -17.28 59.98 -43.61
C GLU A 348 -16.60 60.66 -44.81
N GLU A 349 -15.41 60.20 -45.22
CA GLU A 349 -14.73 60.62 -46.46
C GLU A 349 -15.44 60.10 -47.70
N GLN A 350 -15.79 58.80 -47.75
CA GLN A 350 -16.57 58.22 -48.84
C GLN A 350 -17.98 58.84 -48.95
N GLY A 351 -18.58 59.23 -47.82
CA GLY A 351 -19.84 59.98 -47.78
C GLY A 351 -19.72 61.35 -48.45
N LYS A 352 -18.57 62.04 -48.30
CA LYS A 352 -18.29 63.32 -48.97
C LYS A 352 -18.01 63.14 -50.46
N THR A 353 -17.20 62.15 -50.86
CA THR A 353 -16.96 61.87 -52.30
C THR A 353 -18.23 61.40 -53.01
N ASN A 354 -19.10 60.63 -52.33
CA ASN A 354 -20.39 60.24 -52.90
C ASN A 354 -21.36 61.44 -52.98
N ALA A 355 -21.36 62.34 -52.01
CA ALA A 355 -22.12 63.60 -52.10
C ALA A 355 -21.64 64.50 -53.26
N GLU A 356 -20.36 64.44 -53.64
CA GLU A 356 -19.79 65.15 -54.79
C GLU A 356 -20.07 64.45 -56.13
N ILE A 357 -20.40 63.15 -56.12
CA ILE A 357 -20.77 62.35 -57.31
C ILE A 357 -22.29 62.36 -57.56
N VAL A 358 -23.14 62.72 -56.59
CA VAL A 358 -24.59 62.95 -56.79
C VAL A 358 -24.84 64.32 -57.45
N ALA A 359 -24.26 64.50 -58.64
CA ALA A 359 -24.47 65.63 -59.55
C ALA A 359 -24.52 65.20 -61.03
N LYS A 360 -25.06 64.00 -61.30
CA LYS A 360 -25.58 63.56 -62.61
C LYS A 360 -26.61 62.43 -62.43
N PRO A 361 -27.70 62.39 -63.21
CA PRO A 361 -28.66 61.28 -63.18
C PRO A 361 -28.04 60.01 -63.77
N ALA A 362 -28.40 58.85 -63.22
CA ALA A 362 -27.93 57.55 -63.70
C ALA A 362 -28.88 56.96 -64.74
N ASP A 363 -28.34 56.57 -65.90
CA ASP A 363 -29.01 55.70 -66.87
C ASP A 363 -28.87 54.22 -66.48
N PRO A 364 -29.91 53.38 -66.67
CA PRO A 364 -29.91 52.00 -66.19
C PRO A 364 -29.46 51.00 -67.28
N CYS A 365 -28.19 50.57 -67.25
CA CYS A 365 -27.74 49.30 -67.83
C CYS A 365 -26.28 49.00 -67.48
N VAL A 366 -25.97 47.80 -66.95
CA VAL A 366 -24.87 46.91 -67.34
C VAL A 366 -24.99 45.60 -66.54
N HIS A 367 -24.96 44.46 -67.24
CA HIS A 367 -24.90 43.12 -66.66
C HIS A 367 -23.48 42.77 -66.18
N TYR A 368 -23.39 41.88 -65.18
CA TYR A 368 -22.23 40.99 -65.01
C TYR A 368 -22.68 39.52 -65.09
N PRO A 369 -21.93 38.64 -65.77
CA PRO A 369 -22.36 37.27 -66.06
C PRO A 369 -22.06 36.29 -64.93
N ILE A 370 -22.98 35.34 -64.72
CA ILE A 370 -22.73 34.10 -63.99
C ILE A 370 -22.01 33.14 -64.94
N VAL A 371 -20.88 32.57 -64.52
CA VAL A 371 -20.25 31.43 -65.20
C VAL A 371 -20.13 30.27 -64.22
N SER A 372 -20.94 29.23 -64.45
CA SER A 372 -20.74 27.91 -63.88
C SER A 372 -19.81 27.12 -64.81
N GLN A 373 -18.83 26.41 -64.24
CA GLN A 373 -18.21 25.27 -64.90
C GLN A 373 -18.02 24.11 -63.93
N ASN A 374 -18.69 23.00 -64.22
CA ASN A 374 -18.41 21.71 -63.62
C ASN A 374 -17.06 21.20 -64.14
N GLY A 375 -16.24 20.64 -63.26
CA GLY A 375 -14.99 19.96 -63.62
C GLY A 375 -14.70 18.82 -62.66
N GLN A 376 -15.19 17.62 -62.97
CA GLN A 376 -14.70 16.40 -62.30
C GLN A 376 -13.26 16.14 -62.75
N LEU A 377 -12.37 15.76 -61.83
CA LEU A 377 -11.22 14.92 -62.18
C LEU A 377 -10.94 13.89 -61.08
N SER A 378 -10.21 12.86 -61.46
CA SER A 378 -10.19 11.52 -60.86
C SER A 378 -9.25 11.34 -59.67
N ARG A 379 -9.58 10.34 -58.84
CA ARG A 379 -8.61 9.60 -58.02
C ARG A 379 -7.49 9.02 -58.89
N SER A 380 -6.24 9.23 -58.47
CA SER A 380 -5.17 8.23 -58.58
C SER A 380 -4.17 8.43 -57.45
N MET A 381 -3.65 7.33 -56.90
CA MET A 381 -2.73 7.35 -55.76
C MET A 381 -1.32 7.76 -56.19
N GLU A 382 -0.61 8.50 -55.35
CA GLU A 382 0.82 8.28 -55.20
C GLU A 382 1.22 8.49 -53.73
N VAL A 383 1.75 7.43 -53.13
CA VAL A 383 2.04 7.35 -51.70
C VAL A 383 3.41 7.96 -51.42
N ARG A 384 3.44 9.16 -50.82
CA ARG A 384 4.58 9.57 -50.01
C ARG A 384 4.36 9.09 -48.59
N HIS A 385 5.16 8.11 -48.17
CA HIS A 385 5.41 7.87 -46.75
C HIS A 385 6.26 9.02 -46.20
N GLU A 386 5.66 10.18 -46.02
CA GLU A 386 6.14 11.08 -44.97
C GLU A 386 5.88 10.36 -43.64
N TYR A 387 6.89 10.29 -42.78
CA TYR A 387 6.72 9.88 -41.40
C TYR A 387 5.82 10.92 -40.72
N ILE A 388 4.51 10.70 -40.77
CA ILE A 388 3.57 11.40 -39.92
C ILE A 388 3.92 10.94 -38.50
N GLU A 389 4.63 11.79 -37.76
CA GLU A 389 4.80 11.64 -36.31
C GLU A 389 3.43 11.31 -35.73
N ASP A 390 3.33 10.16 -35.05
CA ASP A 390 2.06 9.69 -34.51
C ASP A 390 1.43 10.85 -33.72
N PRO A 391 0.15 11.21 -33.94
CA PRO A 391 -0.50 12.28 -33.17
C PRO A 391 -0.35 12.10 -31.65
N CYS A 392 -0.11 10.88 -31.16
CA CYS A 392 0.37 10.60 -29.81
C CYS A 392 1.64 11.38 -29.41
N LEU A 393 2.67 11.47 -30.25
CA LEU A 393 3.97 12.09 -29.90
C LEU A 393 3.98 13.61 -30.03
N ARG A 394 2.91 14.23 -30.53
CA ARG A 394 2.83 15.70 -30.68
C ARG A 394 2.86 16.42 -29.33
N LYS A 395 3.38 17.65 -29.37
CA LYS A 395 3.67 18.53 -28.23
C LYS A 395 2.42 18.99 -27.49
#